data_AF-A0A6L7GIT2-F1
#
_entry.id   AF-A0A6L7GIT2-F1
#
_cell.length_a   1.000
_cell.length_b   1.000
_cell.length_c   1.000
_cell.angle_alpha   90.00
_cell.angle_beta   90.00
_cell.angle_gamma   90.00
#
_symmetry.space_group_name_H-M   'P 1'
#
loop_
_entity.id
_entity.type
_entity.pdbx_description
1 polymer ?
#
loop_
_entity_poly.entity_id
_entity_poly.type
_entity_poly.pdbx_seq_one_letter_code
_entity_poly.pdbx_strand_id
1 'polypeptide(L)'
;MHFLTHANIATFLIAMNFIAFAAFGIDKMLAEAGPRGSVRRISEATLLQLAFLGGIFGAFAGRHLFRHKTRKQPFFTRLYVVAVVQVMGLGMVAGWFYLHQG
;
A
#
# COMPACT_ATOMS: atom_id res chain seq x y z
N MET A 1 4.76 18.68 22.68
CA MET A 1 4.93 18.18 21.31
C MET A 1 3.73 17.30 20.96
N HIS A 2 2.67 17.89 20.39
CA HIS A 2 1.34 17.27 20.24
C HIS A 2 1.11 16.65 18.85
N PHE A 3 2.18 16.46 18.06
CA PHE A 3 2.10 16.01 16.66
C PHE A 3 1.93 14.49 16.51
N LEU A 4 2.25 13.69 17.54
CA LEU A 4 2.08 12.23 17.56
C LEU A 4 0.86 11.78 18.38
N THR A 5 -0.21 12.57 18.43
CA THR A 5 -1.46 12.06 18.99
C THR A 5 -1.95 10.88 18.15
N HIS A 6 -2.50 9.84 18.79
CA HIS A 6 -3.03 8.65 18.12
C HIS A 6 -4.00 9.01 16.97
N ALA A 7 -4.72 10.12 17.11
CA ALA A 7 -5.58 10.69 16.07
C ALA A 7 -4.81 11.11 14.80
N ASN A 8 -3.62 11.71 14.93
CA ASN A 8 -2.81 12.14 13.79
C ASN A 8 -2.23 10.94 13.04
N ILE A 9 -1.79 9.91 13.78
CA ILE A 9 -1.30 8.65 13.20
C ILE A 9 -2.44 7.95 12.45
N ALA A 10 -3.62 7.86 13.06
CA ALA A 10 -4.81 7.28 12.42
C ALA A 10 -5.19 8.04 11.15
N THR A 11 -5.19 9.38 11.19
CA THR A 11 -5.52 10.24 10.04
C THR A 11 -4.51 10.04 8.91
N PHE A 12 -3.22 9.98 9.22
CA PHE A 12 -2.17 9.70 8.26
C PHE A 12 -2.34 8.33 7.59
N LEU A 13 -2.62 7.29 8.38
CA LEU A 13 -2.85 5.94 7.86
C LEU A 13 -4.11 5.86 6.97
N ILE A 14 -5.20 6.51 7.37
CA ILE A 14 -6.43 6.56 6.58
C ILE A 14 -6.18 7.28 5.25
N ALA A 15 -5.51 8.43 5.28
CA ALA A 15 -5.14 9.17 4.07
C ALA A 15 -4.27 8.31 3.15
N MET A 16 -3.25 7.64 3.68
CA MET A 16 -2.38 6.75 2.89
C MET A 16 -3.14 5.58 2.24
N ASN A 17 -4.12 4.99 2.94
CA ASN A 17 -4.97 3.95 2.36
C ASN A 17 -5.86 4.51 1.24
N PHE A 18 -6.44 5.70 1.41
CA PHE A 18 -7.20 6.37 0.36
C PHE A 18 -6.35 6.71 -0.87
N ILE A 19 -5.14 7.24 -0.66
CA ILE A 19 -4.22 7.58 -1.76
C ILE A 19 -3.80 6.29 -2.49
N ALA A 20 -3.48 5.21 -1.77
CA ALA A 20 -3.16 3.93 -2.37
C ALA A 20 -4.33 3.40 -3.21
N PHE A 21 -5.54 3.41 -2.67
CA PHE A 21 -6.74 2.99 -3.39
C PHE A 21 -7.02 3.85 -4.63
N ALA A 22 -6.92 5.17 -4.51
CA ALA A 22 -7.12 6.11 -5.61
C ALA A 22 -6.07 5.91 -6.71
N ALA A 23 -4.80 5.65 -6.36
CA ALA A 23 -3.75 5.35 -7.32
C ALA A 23 -4.08 4.11 -8.17
N PHE A 24 -4.62 3.05 -7.56
CA PHE A 24 -5.10 1.89 -8.33
C PHE A 24 -6.29 2.22 -9.25
N GLY A 25 -7.20 3.09 -8.81
CA GLY A 25 -8.34 3.53 -9.63
C GLY A 25 -7.92 4.40 -10.81
N ILE A 26 -7.01 5.34 -10.56
CA ILE A 26 -6.40 6.20 -11.59
C ILE A 26 -5.66 5.34 -12.61
N ASP A 27 -4.87 4.35 -12.17
CA ASP A 27 -4.18 3.42 -13.09
C ASP A 27 -5.17 2.68 -14.01
N LYS A 28 -6.32 2.24 -13.48
CA LYS A 28 -7.40 1.65 -14.28
C LYS A 28 -7.98 2.65 -15.28
N MET A 29 -8.32 3.86 -14.84
CA MET A 29 -8.86 4.90 -15.71
C MET A 29 -7.89 5.25 -16.86
N LEU A 30 -6.60 5.36 -16.57
CA LEU A 30 -5.57 5.57 -17.58
C LEU A 30 -5.43 4.37 -18.52
N ALA A 31 -5.62 3.14 -18.04
CA ALA A 31 -5.56 1.94 -18.86
C ALA A 31 -6.76 1.83 -19.82
N GLU A 32 -7.95 2.25 -19.40
CA GLU A 32 -9.18 2.24 -20.19
C GLU A 32 -9.30 3.44 -21.14
N ALA A 33 -8.66 4.57 -20.85
CA ALA A 33 -8.73 5.80 -21.65
C ALA A 33 -8.11 5.72 -23.07
N GLY A 34 -7.40 4.64 -23.42
CA GLY A 34 -7.05 4.33 -24.82
C GLY A 34 -6.11 5.32 -25.55
N PRO A 35 -5.78 5.05 -26.84
CA PRO A 35 -4.49 5.37 -27.47
C PRO A 35 -4.30 6.81 -27.95
N ARG A 36 -4.86 7.82 -27.26
CA ARG A 36 -4.77 9.23 -27.67
C ARG A 36 -3.79 10.07 -26.86
N GLY A 37 -3.16 9.51 -25.84
CA GLY A 37 -2.16 10.21 -25.07
C GLY A 37 -1.24 9.24 -24.36
N SER A 38 0.05 9.48 -24.45
CA SER A 38 1.16 8.83 -23.77
C SER A 38 1.10 9.01 -22.23
N VAL A 39 -0.06 8.76 -21.60
CA VAL A 39 -0.23 8.96 -20.17
C VAL A 39 0.50 7.83 -19.46
N ARG A 40 1.51 8.21 -18.69
CA ARG A 40 2.41 7.28 -18.01
C ARG A 40 1.60 6.45 -17.02
N ARG A 41 1.42 5.15 -17.32
CA ARG A 41 0.84 4.19 -16.37
C ARG A 41 1.57 4.30 -15.03
N ILE A 42 0.85 4.15 -13.93
CA ILE A 42 1.48 4.22 -12.61
C ILE A 42 2.36 2.98 -12.48
N SER A 43 3.64 3.20 -12.15
CA SER A 43 4.57 2.09 -12.05
C SER A 43 4.20 1.20 -10.85
N GLU A 44 4.34 -0.11 -11.01
CA GLU A 44 4.16 -1.08 -9.92
C GLU A 44 5.00 -0.74 -8.68
N ALA A 45 6.19 -0.15 -8.90
CA ALA A 45 7.07 0.29 -7.82
C ALA A 45 6.41 1.38 -6.95
N THR A 46 5.71 2.33 -7.57
CA THR A 46 5.00 3.40 -6.84
C THR A 46 3.87 2.82 -5.99
N LEU A 47 3.08 1.88 -6.53
CA LEU A 47 2.01 1.22 -5.79
C LEU A 47 2.55 0.39 -4.62
N LEU A 48 3.69 -0.29 -4.80
CA LEU A 48 4.39 -1.00 -3.73
C LEU A 48 4.91 -0.05 -2.65
N GLN A 49 5.45 1.10 -3.05
CA GLN A 49 5.93 2.12 -2.11
C GLN A 49 4.77 2.70 -1.27
N LEU A 50 3.62 2.99 -1.88
CA LEU A 50 2.44 3.45 -1.15
C LEU A 50 1.92 2.38 -0.18
N ALA A 51 1.91 1.11 -0.60
CA ALA A 51 1.55 -0.01 0.28
C ALA A 51 2.56 -0.14 1.45
N PHE A 52 3.85 0.01 1.17
CA PHE A 52 4.91 -0.03 2.17
C PHE A 52 4.83 1.12 3.18
N LEU A 53 4.44 2.32 2.74
CA LEU A 53 4.33 3.50 3.61
C LEU A 53 3.08 3.51 4.51
N GLY A 54 2.19 2.52 4.40
CA GLY A 54 1.00 2.38 5.27
C GLY A 54 -0.33 2.22 4.52
N GLY A 55 -0.31 2.21 3.18
CA GLY A 55 -1.50 2.04 2.35
C GLY A 55 -1.88 0.58 2.05
N ILE A 56 -1.47 -0.38 2.88
CA ILE A 56 -1.57 -1.81 2.54
C ILE A 56 -3.03 -2.27 2.32
N PHE A 57 -3.97 -1.79 3.13
CA PHE A 57 -5.40 -2.12 2.99
C PHE A 57 -5.99 -1.49 1.73
N GLY A 58 -5.68 -0.23 1.46
CA GLY A 58 -6.08 0.48 0.24
C GLY A 58 -5.50 -0.14 -1.03
N ALA A 59 -4.25 -0.63 -0.96
CA ALA A 59 -3.61 -1.35 -2.04
C ALA A 59 -4.25 -2.72 -2.30
N PHE A 60 -4.59 -3.47 -1.25
CA PHE A 60 -5.33 -4.74 -1.38
C PHE A 60 -6.76 -4.51 -1.91
N ALA A 61 -7.48 -3.52 -1.39
CA ALA A 61 -8.83 -3.17 -1.81
C ALA A 61 -8.86 -2.69 -3.26
N GLY A 62 -7.93 -1.79 -3.64
CA GLY A 62 -7.80 -1.30 -5.01
C GLY A 62 -7.50 -2.44 -5.97
N ARG A 63 -6.54 -3.31 -5.63
CA ARG A 63 -6.26 -4.51 -6.41
C ARG A 63 -7.49 -5.41 -6.57
N HIS A 64 -8.22 -5.68 -5.49
CA HIS A 64 -9.38 -6.57 -5.54
C HIS A 64 -10.50 -5.98 -6.40
N LEU A 65 -10.75 -4.67 -6.28
CA LEU A 65 -11.85 -4.00 -6.98
C LEU A 65 -11.56 -3.77 -8.47
N PHE A 66 -10.34 -3.34 -8.80
CA PHE A 66 -10.03 -2.96 -10.17
C PHE A 66 -9.69 -4.14 -11.07
N ARG A 67 -9.34 -5.34 -10.52
CA ARG A 67 -9.08 -6.61 -11.22
C ARG A 67 -8.21 -6.48 -12.49
N HIS A 68 -7.45 -5.40 -12.60
CA HIS A 68 -6.75 -5.05 -13.83
C HIS A 68 -5.31 -5.52 -13.74
N LYS A 69 -4.89 -6.32 -14.73
CA LYS A 69 -3.56 -6.93 -14.88
C LYS A 69 -2.95 -7.57 -13.62
N THR A 70 -3.48 -8.73 -13.26
CA THR A 70 -2.74 -9.75 -12.47
C THR A 70 -2.59 -11.06 -13.23
N ARG A 71 -2.63 -11.01 -14.58
CA ARG A 71 -2.59 -12.24 -15.40
C ARG A 71 -1.18 -12.82 -15.63
N LYS A 72 -0.09 -12.08 -15.34
CA LYS A 72 1.30 -12.59 -15.31
C LYS A 72 2.10 -11.92 -14.17
N GLN A 73 2.82 -12.73 -13.37
CA GLN A 73 3.63 -12.42 -12.15
C GLN A 73 4.60 -11.22 -12.34
N PRO A 74 4.99 -10.36 -11.34
CA PRO A 74 5.42 -10.65 -9.95
C PRO A 74 4.89 -9.69 -8.84
N PHE A 75 3.95 -8.79 -9.15
CA PHE A 75 3.48 -7.74 -8.23
C PHE A 75 2.85 -8.28 -6.93
N PHE A 76 2.04 -9.34 -7.02
CA PHE A 76 1.44 -9.96 -5.83
C PHE A 76 2.46 -10.49 -4.86
N THR A 77 3.48 -11.17 -5.38
CA THR A 77 4.55 -11.73 -4.58
C THR A 77 5.30 -10.62 -3.85
N ARG A 78 5.57 -9.49 -4.52
CA ARG A 78 6.22 -8.33 -3.89
C ARG A 78 5.34 -7.66 -2.83
N LEU A 79 4.05 -7.48 -3.10
CA LEU A 79 3.10 -6.90 -2.14
C LEU A 79 2.98 -7.81 -0.89
N TYR A 80 2.92 -9.12 -1.11
CA TYR A 80 2.85 -10.11 -0.03
C TYR A 80 4.14 -10.16 0.79
N VAL A 81 5.31 -10.12 0.14
CA VAL A 81 6.62 -10.04 0.82
C VAL A 81 6.70 -8.77 1.67
N VAL A 82 6.27 -7.62 1.15
CA VAL A 82 6.21 -6.37 1.91
C VAL A 82 5.31 -6.52 3.15
N ALA A 83 4.12 -7.10 2.99
CA ALA A 83 3.21 -7.35 4.11
C ALA A 83 3.84 -8.25 5.17
N VAL A 84 4.45 -9.37 4.77
CA VAL A 84 5.10 -10.32 5.67
C VAL A 84 6.26 -9.66 6.42
N VAL A 85 7.10 -8.89 5.73
CA VAL A 85 8.21 -8.17 6.36
C VAL A 85 7.72 -7.17 7.39
N GLN A 86 6.64 -6.42 7.11
CA GLN A 86 6.06 -5.50 8.10
C GLN A 86 5.52 -6.22 9.33
N VAL A 87 4.79 -7.32 9.14
CA VAL A 87 4.23 -8.11 10.24
C VAL A 87 5.35 -8.74 11.08
N MET A 88 6.38 -9.30 10.45
CA MET A 88 7.53 -9.86 11.18
C MET A 88 8.32 -8.80 11.94
N GLY A 89 8.58 -7.64 11.32
CA GLY A 89 9.25 -6.51 11.98
C GLY A 89 8.47 -6.00 13.18
N LEU A 90 7.14 -5.81 13.04
CA LEU A 90 6.27 -5.43 14.15
C LEU A 90 6.28 -6.49 15.25
N GLY A 91 6.23 -7.78 14.90
CA GLY A 91 6.31 -8.88 15.86
C GLY A 91 7.63 -8.93 16.61
N MET A 92 8.77 -8.70 15.93
CA MET A 92 10.09 -8.62 16.56
C MET A 92 10.20 -7.43 17.50
N VAL A 93 9.73 -6.25 17.10
CA VAL A 93 9.73 -5.05 17.94
C VAL A 93 8.82 -5.24 19.15
N ALA A 94 7.62 -5.77 18.96
CA ALA A 94 6.69 -6.06 20.05
C ALA A 94 7.28 -7.10 21.01
N GLY A 95 7.87 -8.19 20.49
CA GLY A 95 8.54 -9.21 21.28
C GLY A 95 9.72 -8.66 22.08
N TRP A 96 10.57 -7.84 21.46
CA TRP A 96 11.64 -7.12 22.16
C TRP A 96 11.08 -6.26 23.29
N PHE A 97 10.01 -5.50 23.03
CA PHE A 97 9.37 -4.66 24.04
C PHE A 97 8.79 -5.47 25.19
N TYR A 98 8.14 -6.61 24.91
CA TYR A 98 7.63 -7.53 25.92
C TYR A 98 8.74 -8.16 26.77
N LEU A 99 9.87 -8.52 26.15
CA LEU A 99 11.01 -9.12 26.84
C LEU A 99 11.82 -8.12 27.68
N HIS A 100 11.82 -6.84 27.32
CA HIS A 100 12.52 -5.78 28.07
C HIS A 100 11.68 -5.10 29.17
N GLN A 101 10.38 -5.39 29.23
CA GLN A 101 9.47 -4.91 30.28
C GLN A 101 9.12 -5.96 31.34
N GLY A 102 9.73 -7.16 31.25
CA GLY A 102 9.61 -8.24 32.24
C GLY A 102 10.77 -8.28 33.21
#